data_AF-A0A936JPB6-F1
#
_entry.id   AF-A0A936JPB6-F1
#
_cell.length_a   1.000
_cell.length_b   1.000
_cell.length_c   1.000
_cell.angle_alpha   90.00
_cell.angle_beta   90.00
_cell.angle_gamma   90.00
#
_symmetry.space_group_name_H-M   'P 1'
#
loop_
_entity.id
_entity.type
_entity.pdbx_description
1 polymer ?
#
loop_
_entity_poly.entity_id
_entity_poly.type
_entity_poly.pdbx_seq_one_letter_code
_entity_poly.pdbx_strand_id
1 'polypeptide(L)'
;MEFDAGVAWFMAINDMLHILKRFCTSHPAITMGCCLEGPEWSAPLTGAASYHADGYPGRDLALSWIHLHDKDPLDLAVGLPMDALRERVEAAPPKSSIWIVDEDRVSREQILDALDVPGKTLVETLDAAAKKFHPTWDSMMEVGFASYLQALTDESDREREAALVTEEHIKLIEDTSPAYVTHLDNGALILYAHPDRTLWPLWADALDLLGIRPKAA
;
A
#
# COMPACT_ATOMS: atom_id res chain seq x y z
N MET A 1 11.76 -12.39 -19.83
CA MET A 1 10.41 -11.85 -19.55
C MET A 1 10.19 -11.70 -18.05
N GLU A 2 10.17 -12.76 -17.24
CA GLU A 2 10.06 -12.66 -15.76
C GLU A 2 11.26 -11.94 -15.08
N PHE A 3 12.43 -11.99 -15.71
CA PHE A 3 13.65 -11.33 -15.24
C PHE A 3 13.63 -9.79 -15.35
N ASP A 4 13.43 -9.24 -16.55
CA ASP A 4 13.38 -7.78 -16.76
C ASP A 4 12.22 -7.14 -15.96
N ALA A 5 11.15 -7.90 -15.80
CA ALA A 5 10.02 -7.65 -14.91
C ALA A 5 10.44 -7.45 -13.44
N GLY A 6 11.19 -8.40 -12.85
CA GLY A 6 11.68 -8.29 -11.47
C GLY A 6 12.63 -7.10 -11.25
N VAL A 7 13.38 -6.71 -12.28
CA VAL A 7 14.28 -5.55 -12.23
C VAL A 7 13.50 -4.23 -12.32
N ALA A 8 12.62 -4.09 -13.32
CA ALA A 8 11.78 -2.91 -13.47
C ALA A 8 10.92 -2.70 -12.22
N TRP A 9 10.45 -3.79 -11.62
CA TRP A 9 9.76 -3.82 -10.33
C TRP A 9 10.62 -3.23 -9.19
N PHE A 10 11.88 -3.66 -9.04
CA PHE A 10 12.74 -3.17 -7.95
C PHE A 10 13.02 -1.68 -8.09
N MET A 11 13.19 -1.21 -9.34
CA MET A 11 13.32 0.21 -9.63
C MET A 11 12.03 0.97 -9.30
N ALA A 12 10.87 0.48 -9.73
CA ALA A 12 9.58 1.14 -9.50
C ALA A 12 9.27 1.32 -8.01
N ILE A 13 9.54 0.31 -7.18
CA ILE A 13 9.33 0.39 -5.74
C ILE A 13 10.29 1.37 -5.06
N ASN A 14 11.57 1.34 -5.43
CA ASN A 14 12.55 2.30 -4.88
C ASN A 14 12.23 3.74 -5.29
N ASP A 15 11.83 3.94 -6.54
CA ASP A 15 11.42 5.25 -7.05
C ASP A 15 10.17 5.75 -6.31
N MET A 16 9.18 4.90 -6.10
CA MET A 16 7.98 5.25 -5.32
C MET A 16 8.32 5.67 -3.89
N LEU A 17 9.15 4.88 -3.19
CA LEU A 17 9.62 5.22 -1.84
C LEU A 17 10.38 6.55 -1.84
N HIS A 18 11.26 6.76 -2.82
CA HIS A 18 12.06 7.98 -2.92
C HIS A 18 11.20 9.22 -3.23
N ILE A 19 10.22 9.08 -4.12
CA ILE A 19 9.26 10.13 -4.49
C ILE A 19 8.45 10.51 -3.26
N LEU A 20 7.77 9.55 -2.61
CA LEU A 20 6.96 9.84 -1.42
C LEU A 20 7.81 10.46 -0.32
N LYS A 21 8.97 9.88 -0.03
CA LYS A 21 9.88 10.45 0.98
C LYS A 21 10.25 11.88 0.64
N ARG A 22 10.66 12.18 -0.60
CA ARG A 22 11.09 13.53 -0.98
C ARG A 22 9.94 14.55 -0.97
N PHE A 23 8.82 14.21 -1.59
CA PHE A 23 7.69 15.15 -1.69
C PHE A 23 7.01 15.32 -0.35
N CYS A 24 6.70 14.24 0.36
CA CYS A 24 5.92 14.32 1.59
C CYS A 24 6.70 14.89 2.78
N THR A 25 8.04 14.82 2.76
CA THR A 25 8.87 15.48 3.78
C THR A 25 9.33 16.88 3.38
N SER A 26 8.99 17.36 2.17
CA SER A 26 9.45 18.67 1.67
C SER A 26 8.86 19.86 2.42
N HIS A 27 7.70 19.70 3.06
CA HIS A 27 7.00 20.77 3.77
C HIS A 27 6.14 20.22 4.93
N PRO A 28 6.16 20.83 6.13
CA PRO A 28 5.42 20.33 7.30
C PRO A 28 3.89 20.38 7.15
N ALA A 29 3.38 21.14 6.18
CA ALA A 29 1.95 21.14 5.85
C ALA A 29 1.50 19.87 5.11
N ILE A 30 2.44 19.06 4.59
CA ILE A 30 2.12 17.79 3.95
C ILE A 30 2.05 16.73 5.03
N THR A 31 0.83 16.43 5.49
CA THR A 31 0.58 15.46 6.56
C THR A 31 0.26 14.06 6.03
N MET A 32 -0.15 13.97 4.77
CA MET A 32 -0.53 12.74 4.09
C MET A 32 -0.08 12.79 2.62
N GLY A 33 0.22 11.63 2.06
CA GLY A 33 0.38 11.46 0.62
C GLY A 33 -0.01 10.04 0.21
N CYS A 34 -0.31 9.83 -1.06
CA CYS A 34 -0.46 8.48 -1.60
C CYS A 34 0.04 8.41 -3.05
N CYS A 35 0.32 7.18 -3.49
CA CYS A 35 0.65 6.88 -4.89
C CYS A 35 -0.46 6.00 -5.46
N LEU A 36 -1.10 6.49 -6.53
CA LEU A 36 -2.29 5.91 -7.14
C LEU A 36 -2.15 5.86 -8.66
N GLU A 37 -2.97 5.03 -9.29
CA GLU A 37 -3.16 5.10 -10.73
C GLU A 37 -4.07 6.29 -11.08
N GLY A 38 -3.54 7.27 -11.82
CA GLY A 38 -4.30 8.41 -12.32
C GLY A 38 -4.19 9.71 -11.50
N PRO A 39 -4.83 10.80 -11.97
CA PRO A 39 -4.69 12.13 -11.39
C PRO A 39 -5.61 12.40 -10.18
N GLU A 40 -6.60 11.55 -9.94
CA GLU A 40 -7.59 11.73 -8.88
C GLU A 40 -7.20 10.97 -7.62
N TRP A 41 -7.52 11.54 -6.45
CA TRP A 41 -7.34 10.82 -5.20
C TRP A 41 -8.36 9.68 -5.10
N SER A 42 -7.85 8.48 -4.88
CA SER A 42 -8.59 7.23 -4.68
C SER A 42 -8.36 6.71 -3.25
N ALA A 43 -9.15 5.73 -2.83
CA ALA A 43 -9.04 5.12 -1.51
C ALA A 43 -7.60 4.62 -1.26
N PRO A 44 -6.96 4.99 -0.13
CA PRO A 44 -5.60 4.54 0.16
C PRO A 44 -5.43 3.01 0.12
N LEU A 45 -6.45 2.24 0.50
CA LEU A 45 -6.42 0.77 0.43
C LEU A 45 -6.33 0.24 -1.00
N THR A 46 -6.80 0.99 -1.99
CA THR A 46 -6.72 0.64 -3.41
C THR A 46 -5.48 1.25 -4.09
N GLY A 47 -4.71 2.06 -3.37
CA GLY A 47 -3.46 2.62 -3.86
C GLY A 47 -2.25 1.72 -3.63
N ALA A 48 -1.15 2.07 -4.28
CA ALA A 48 0.11 1.33 -4.13
C ALA A 48 0.92 1.81 -2.92
N ALA A 49 0.71 3.03 -2.45
CA ALA A 49 1.42 3.54 -1.28
C ALA A 49 0.70 4.67 -0.56
N SER A 50 1.01 4.83 0.72
CA SER A 50 0.55 5.90 1.61
C SER A 50 1.68 6.41 2.50
N TYR A 51 1.69 7.72 2.78
CA TYR A 51 2.59 8.40 3.70
C TYR A 51 1.79 9.02 4.83
N HIS A 52 2.21 8.81 6.08
CA HIS A 52 1.58 9.31 7.29
C HIS A 52 2.58 10.11 8.12
N ALA A 53 2.46 11.44 8.12
CA ALA A 53 3.40 12.30 8.86
C ALA A 53 3.35 12.11 10.38
N ASP A 54 2.19 11.72 10.91
CA ASP A 54 1.95 11.43 12.32
C ASP A 54 2.32 9.98 12.71
N GLY A 55 2.76 9.18 11.73
CA GLY A 55 3.08 7.77 11.92
C GLY A 55 1.87 6.88 12.21
N TYR A 56 0.64 7.37 12.00
CA TYR A 56 -0.59 6.62 12.31
C TYR A 56 -1.30 6.10 11.05
N PRO A 57 -1.10 4.83 10.68
CA PRO A 57 -1.61 4.28 9.41
C PRO A 57 -3.12 4.06 9.39
N GLY A 58 -3.81 4.06 10.54
CA GLY A 58 -5.27 3.85 10.61
C GLY A 58 -6.07 4.86 9.77
N ARG A 59 -5.47 6.00 9.42
CA ARG A 59 -6.00 6.97 8.47
C ARG A 59 -6.33 6.36 7.10
N ASP A 60 -5.58 5.36 6.64
CA ASP A 60 -5.86 4.68 5.36
C ASP A 60 -7.23 4.01 5.36
N LEU A 61 -7.60 3.34 6.47
CA LEU A 61 -8.91 2.69 6.61
C LEU A 61 -10.04 3.72 6.61
N ALA A 62 -9.90 4.79 7.39
CA ALA A 62 -10.94 5.80 7.52
C ALA A 62 -11.14 6.62 6.23
N LEU A 63 -10.05 7.01 5.56
CA LEU A 63 -10.13 7.70 4.27
C LEU A 63 -10.69 6.77 3.18
N SER A 64 -10.30 5.50 3.16
CA SER A 64 -10.89 4.53 2.23
C SER A 64 -12.39 4.37 2.45
N TRP A 65 -12.85 4.35 3.70
CA TRP A 65 -14.28 4.40 4.01
C TRP A 65 -14.96 5.63 3.44
N ILE A 66 -14.45 6.82 3.72
CA ILE A 66 -15.03 8.07 3.24
C ILE A 66 -15.13 8.09 1.71
N HIS A 67 -14.08 7.67 1.02
CA HIS A 67 -14.09 7.62 -0.44
C HIS A 67 -15.08 6.57 -0.99
N LEU A 68 -15.06 5.36 -0.46
CA LEU A 68 -15.80 4.23 -1.03
C LEU A 68 -17.25 4.14 -0.55
N HIS A 69 -17.53 4.48 0.71
CA HIS A 69 -18.87 4.49 1.30
C HIS A 69 -19.57 5.81 1.04
N ASP A 70 -18.99 6.93 1.47
CA ASP A 70 -19.65 8.24 1.42
C ASP A 70 -19.60 8.87 0.03
N LYS A 71 -18.69 8.38 -0.84
CA LYS A 71 -18.41 8.94 -2.18
C LYS A 71 -17.92 10.39 -2.14
N ASP A 72 -17.29 10.76 -1.02
CA ASP A 72 -16.75 12.10 -0.82
C ASP A 72 -15.33 12.23 -1.40
N PRO A 73 -14.99 13.38 -1.99
CA PRO A 73 -13.63 13.69 -2.42
C PRO A 73 -12.63 13.69 -1.25
N LEU A 74 -11.51 12.98 -1.40
CA LEU A 74 -10.52 12.80 -0.33
C LEU A 74 -9.68 14.05 -0.05
N ASP A 75 -9.53 14.94 -1.02
CA ASP A 75 -8.82 16.22 -0.87
C ASP A 75 -9.43 17.09 0.23
N LEU A 76 -10.73 16.93 0.50
CA LEU A 76 -11.43 17.61 1.59
C LEU A 76 -11.31 16.88 2.94
N ALA A 77 -11.13 15.56 2.93
CA ALA A 77 -11.12 14.73 4.13
C ALA A 77 -9.71 14.50 4.69
N VAL A 78 -8.68 14.54 3.84
CA VAL A 78 -7.31 14.12 4.18
C VAL A 78 -6.71 14.89 5.37
N GLY A 79 -7.05 16.19 5.49
CA GLY A 79 -6.57 17.06 6.55
C GLY A 79 -7.35 16.97 7.87
N LEU A 80 -8.41 16.16 7.94
CA LEU A 80 -9.22 16.04 9.15
C LEU A 80 -8.46 15.32 10.28
N PRO A 81 -8.70 15.69 11.55
CA PRO A 81 -8.16 14.93 12.68
C PRO A 81 -8.77 13.53 12.73
N MET A 82 -8.05 12.58 13.33
CA MET A 82 -8.49 11.18 13.38
C MET A 82 -9.86 10.99 14.05
N ASP A 83 -10.20 11.79 15.07
CA ASP A 83 -11.51 11.72 15.73
C ASP A 83 -12.65 12.08 14.76
N ALA A 84 -12.46 13.11 13.92
CA ALA A 84 -13.45 13.49 12.91
C ALA A 84 -13.57 12.42 11.80
N LEU A 85 -12.45 11.80 11.42
CA LEU A 85 -12.47 10.67 10.47
C LEU A 85 -13.19 9.46 11.06
N ARG A 86 -13.00 9.18 12.35
CA ARG A 86 -13.70 8.11 13.07
C ARG A 86 -15.21 8.39 13.13
N GLU A 87 -15.62 9.61 13.50
CA GLU A 87 -17.03 10.00 13.57
C GLU A 87 -17.76 9.75 12.23
N ARG A 88 -17.08 9.99 11.11
CA ARG A 88 -17.59 9.70 9.77
C ARG A 88 -17.88 8.21 9.56
N VAL A 89 -16.97 7.33 9.98
CA VAL A 89 -17.17 5.87 9.93
C VAL A 89 -18.30 5.47 10.90
N GLU A 90 -18.33 6.04 12.10
CA GLU A 90 -19.34 5.75 13.11
C GLU A 90 -20.76 6.13 12.69
N ALA A 91 -20.91 7.23 11.95
CA ALA A 91 -22.20 7.73 11.48
C ALA A 91 -22.90 6.78 10.49
N ALA A 92 -22.15 5.87 9.86
CA ALA A 92 -22.73 4.91 8.94
C ALA A 92 -23.61 3.86 9.67
N PRO A 93 -24.63 3.30 8.99
CA PRO A 93 -25.45 2.24 9.58
C PRO A 93 -24.62 1.03 10.05
N PRO A 94 -25.03 0.37 11.15
CA PRO A 94 -24.40 -0.89 11.57
C PRO A 94 -24.43 -1.93 10.45
N LYS A 95 -23.36 -2.73 10.34
CA LYS A 95 -23.16 -3.75 9.30
C LYS A 95 -22.98 -3.20 7.88
N SER A 96 -22.84 -1.89 7.71
CA SER A 96 -22.34 -1.33 6.44
C SER A 96 -20.95 -1.88 6.12
N SER A 97 -20.64 -1.98 4.83
CA SER A 97 -19.33 -2.43 4.34
C SER A 97 -18.97 -1.68 3.07
N ILE A 98 -17.68 -1.61 2.78
CA ILE A 98 -17.14 -1.12 1.52
C ILE A 98 -16.46 -2.26 0.78
N TRP A 99 -16.55 -2.24 -0.54
CA TRP A 99 -15.74 -3.09 -1.43
C TRP A 99 -14.40 -2.41 -1.66
N ILE A 100 -13.31 -3.15 -1.45
CA ILE A 100 -11.95 -2.65 -1.71
C ILE A 100 -11.50 -3.08 -3.10
N VAL A 101 -11.54 -4.38 -3.35
CA VAL A 101 -11.32 -5.02 -4.65
C VAL A 101 -12.54 -5.91 -4.95
N ASP A 102 -12.69 -6.38 -6.19
CA ASP A 102 -13.91 -7.03 -6.71
C ASP A 102 -14.46 -8.18 -5.84
N GLU A 103 -13.63 -8.82 -5.03
CA GLU A 103 -14.03 -9.96 -4.19
C GLU A 103 -13.90 -9.72 -2.68
N ASP A 104 -13.47 -8.53 -2.25
CA ASP A 104 -13.14 -8.31 -0.85
C ASP A 104 -13.77 -7.06 -0.22
N ARG A 105 -14.17 -7.21 1.03
CA ARG A 105 -14.90 -6.18 1.79
C ARG A 105 -14.33 -6.00 3.18
N VAL A 106 -14.47 -4.77 3.66
CA VAL A 106 -14.27 -4.43 5.07
C VAL A 106 -15.54 -3.81 5.64
N SER A 107 -15.97 -4.28 6.80
CA SER A 107 -17.14 -3.73 7.48
C SER A 107 -16.80 -2.48 8.28
N ARG A 108 -17.83 -1.69 8.57
CA ARG A 108 -17.77 -0.55 9.47
C ARG A 108 -17.12 -0.94 10.80
N GLU A 109 -17.57 -2.03 11.39
CA GLU A 109 -17.11 -2.52 12.70
C GLU A 109 -15.63 -2.91 12.64
N GLN A 110 -15.18 -3.57 11.57
CA GLN A 110 -13.78 -3.92 11.41
C GLN A 110 -12.87 -2.69 11.33
N ILE A 111 -13.32 -1.63 10.64
CA ILE A 111 -12.58 -0.37 10.61
C ILE A 111 -12.54 0.25 12.00
N LEU A 112 -13.67 0.35 12.69
CA LEU A 112 -13.72 0.96 14.03
C LEU A 112 -12.87 0.20 15.04
N ASP A 113 -12.96 -1.14 15.05
CA ASP A 113 -12.13 -1.99 15.89
C ASP A 113 -10.64 -1.77 15.60
N ALA A 114 -10.25 -1.62 14.32
CA ALA A 114 -8.87 -1.33 13.94
C ALA A 114 -8.43 0.08 14.35
N LEU A 115 -9.33 1.08 14.31
CA LEU A 115 -9.05 2.44 14.77
C LEU A 115 -8.92 2.51 16.31
N ASP A 116 -9.50 1.57 17.05
CA ASP A 116 -9.35 1.43 18.51
C ASP A 116 -8.02 0.79 18.92
N VAL A 117 -7.32 0.12 18.00
CA VAL A 117 -6.00 -0.44 18.26
C VAL A 117 -5.00 0.68 18.52
N PRO A 118 -4.17 0.59 19.58
CA PRO A 118 -3.10 1.55 19.80
C PRO A 118 -2.19 1.66 18.56
N GLY A 119 -1.90 2.88 18.11
CA GLY A 119 -1.14 3.10 16.86
C GLY A 119 0.16 2.32 16.77
N LYS A 120 0.90 2.19 17.88
CA LYS A 120 2.10 1.36 17.97
C LYS A 120 1.81 -0.11 17.62
N THR A 121 0.76 -0.70 18.19
CA THR A 121 0.36 -2.08 17.94
C THR A 121 -0.11 -2.27 16.50
N LEU A 122 -0.82 -1.28 15.95
CA LEU A 122 -1.24 -1.31 14.54
C LEU A 122 -0.02 -1.33 13.60
N VAL A 123 0.97 -0.48 13.86
CA VAL A 123 2.23 -0.44 13.09
C VAL A 123 3.04 -1.73 13.24
N GLU A 124 3.21 -2.25 14.46
CA GLU A 124 3.90 -3.53 14.70
C GLU A 124 3.24 -4.70 13.97
N THR A 125 1.91 -4.66 13.84
CA THR A 125 1.14 -5.67 13.11
C THR A 125 1.32 -5.53 11.60
N LEU A 126 1.34 -4.31 11.06
CA LEU A 126 1.67 -4.06 9.65
C LEU A 126 3.10 -4.51 9.33
N ASP A 127 4.08 -4.24 10.20
CA ASP A 127 5.45 -4.73 10.08
C ASP A 127 5.51 -6.28 10.09
N ALA A 128 4.64 -6.93 10.87
CA ALA A 128 4.55 -8.39 10.89
C ALA A 128 3.90 -8.93 9.61
N ALA A 129 2.84 -8.28 9.11
CA ALA A 129 2.17 -8.64 7.87
C ALA A 129 3.10 -8.50 6.65
N ALA A 130 3.90 -7.42 6.59
CA ALA A 130 4.86 -7.18 5.52
C ALA A 130 5.99 -8.23 5.41
N LYS A 131 6.22 -9.04 6.46
CA LYS A 131 7.21 -10.13 6.44
C LYS A 131 6.70 -11.40 5.74
N LYS A 132 5.42 -11.45 5.38
CA LYS A 132 4.84 -12.59 4.69
C LYS A 132 5.13 -12.47 3.19
N PHE A 133 6.26 -13.03 2.77
CA PHE A 133 6.62 -13.11 1.36
C PHE A 133 5.94 -14.30 0.68
N HIS A 134 5.52 -14.10 -0.56
CA HIS A 134 5.14 -15.23 -1.40
C HIS A 134 6.42 -16.04 -1.76
N PRO A 135 6.47 -17.37 -1.66
CA PRO A 135 7.70 -18.14 -1.93
C PRO A 135 8.29 -17.93 -3.33
N THR A 136 7.43 -17.66 -4.32
CA THR A 136 7.84 -17.27 -5.68
C THR A 136 8.68 -15.99 -5.68
N TRP A 137 8.41 -15.07 -4.75
CA TRP A 137 9.09 -13.80 -4.63
C TRP A 137 10.55 -13.93 -4.21
N ASP A 138 10.83 -14.72 -3.17
CA ASP A 138 12.19 -14.96 -2.69
C ASP A 138 13.07 -15.56 -3.79
N SER A 139 12.50 -16.50 -4.56
CA SER A 139 13.18 -17.14 -5.69
C SER A 139 13.49 -16.15 -6.82
N MET A 140 12.60 -15.18 -7.08
CA MET A 140 12.81 -14.15 -8.09
C MET A 140 13.89 -13.13 -7.70
N MET A 141 13.96 -12.73 -6.43
CA MET A 141 14.96 -11.77 -5.94
C MET A 141 16.39 -12.31 -5.99
N GLU A 142 16.59 -13.60 -5.65
CA GLU A 142 17.91 -14.24 -5.70
C GLU A 142 18.48 -14.32 -7.12
N VAL A 143 17.63 -14.65 -8.10
CA VAL A 143 18.05 -14.83 -9.51
C VAL A 143 18.09 -13.50 -10.26
N GLY A 144 17.14 -12.61 -9.98
CA GLY A 144 16.94 -11.34 -10.68
C GLY A 144 17.96 -10.27 -10.33
N PHE A 145 18.35 -10.13 -9.07
CA PHE A 145 19.27 -9.06 -8.68
C PHE A 145 20.71 -9.27 -9.18
N ALA A 146 21.21 -10.51 -9.10
CA ALA A 146 22.55 -10.86 -9.58
C ALA A 146 22.68 -10.71 -11.11
N SER A 147 21.67 -11.16 -11.85
CA SER A 147 21.65 -11.07 -13.31
C SER A 147 21.42 -9.63 -13.80
N TYR A 148 20.74 -8.77 -13.02
CA TYR A 148 20.61 -7.33 -13.31
C TYR A 148 21.94 -6.60 -13.25
N LEU A 149 22.70 -6.80 -12.16
CA LEU A 149 24.03 -6.21 -12.01
C LEU A 149 24.93 -6.61 -13.18
N GLN A 150 24.80 -7.85 -13.67
CA GLN A 150 25.52 -8.33 -14.85
C GLN A 150 25.05 -7.65 -16.14
N ALA A 151 23.75 -7.45 -16.32
CA ALA A 151 23.18 -6.77 -17.50
C ALA A 151 23.45 -5.25 -17.54
N LEU A 152 23.69 -4.61 -16.39
CA LEU A 152 24.15 -3.20 -16.33
C LEU A 152 25.63 -3.05 -16.70
N THR A 153 26.43 -4.10 -16.53
CA THR A 153 27.87 -4.08 -16.84
C THR A 153 28.20 -4.39 -18.30
N ASP A 154 27.28 -5.00 -19.05
CA ASP A 154 27.41 -5.17 -20.49
C ASP A 154 26.86 -3.93 -21.21
N GLU A 155 27.78 -3.03 -21.61
CA GLU A 155 27.49 -1.75 -22.30
C GLU A 155 26.90 -1.90 -23.72
N SER A 156 26.73 -3.12 -24.24
CA SER A 156 26.11 -3.36 -25.54
C SER A 156 24.68 -3.90 -25.37
N ASP A 157 23.70 -2.99 -25.31
CA ASP A 157 22.48 -3.09 -26.11
C ASP A 157 21.56 -1.90 -25.80
N ARG A 158 21.76 -0.83 -26.58
CA ARG A 158 20.85 0.32 -26.68
C ARG A 158 19.55 0.00 -27.46
N GLU A 159 19.29 -1.27 -27.73
CA GLU A 159 18.06 -1.77 -28.36
C GLU A 159 17.35 -2.78 -27.43
N ARG A 160 17.24 -2.45 -26.14
CA ARG A 160 16.26 -3.15 -25.29
C ARG A 160 14.88 -2.79 -25.80
N GLU A 161 14.32 -3.66 -26.64
CA GLU A 161 12.88 -3.78 -26.87
C GLU A 161 12.21 -3.53 -25.51
N ALA A 162 11.39 -2.48 -25.41
CA ALA A 162 10.66 -2.20 -24.18
C ALA A 162 9.98 -3.52 -23.79
N ALA A 163 10.45 -4.15 -22.71
CA ALA A 163 9.93 -5.43 -22.27
C ALA A 163 8.44 -5.22 -22.10
N LEU A 164 7.64 -5.76 -23.01
CA LEU A 164 6.20 -5.55 -23.02
C LEU A 164 5.68 -6.15 -21.71
N VAL A 165 5.26 -5.28 -20.80
CA VAL A 165 4.50 -5.66 -19.62
C VAL A 165 3.27 -6.40 -20.12
N THR A 166 3.20 -7.71 -19.89
CA THR A 166 2.06 -8.55 -20.29
C THR A 166 0.99 -8.54 -19.20
N GLU A 167 -0.25 -8.88 -19.53
CA GLU A 167 -1.32 -9.07 -18.51
C GLU A 167 -0.94 -10.14 -17.48
N GLU A 168 -0.29 -11.22 -17.91
CA GLU A 168 0.23 -12.26 -17.01
C GLU A 168 1.28 -11.71 -16.04
N HIS A 169 2.09 -10.74 -16.49
CA HIS A 169 3.09 -10.09 -15.67
C HIS A 169 2.47 -9.19 -14.60
N ILE A 170 1.47 -8.38 -14.98
CA ILE A 170 0.72 -7.53 -14.05
C ILE A 170 0.05 -8.41 -13.00
N LYS A 171 -0.63 -9.47 -13.42
CA LYS A 171 -1.29 -10.40 -12.51
C LYS A 171 -0.33 -11.07 -11.53
N LEU A 172 0.84 -11.49 -12.00
CA LEU A 172 1.88 -12.04 -11.12
C LEU A 172 2.31 -11.02 -10.05
N ILE A 173 2.47 -9.75 -10.42
CA ILE A 173 2.80 -8.68 -9.46
C ILE A 173 1.68 -8.48 -8.45
N GLU A 174 0.44 -8.33 -8.93
CA GLU A 174 -0.76 -8.17 -8.10
C GLU A 174 -0.84 -9.28 -7.06
N ASP A 175 -0.60 -10.53 -7.48
CA ASP A 175 -0.72 -11.71 -6.64
C ASP A 175 0.48 -11.89 -5.69
N THR A 176 1.71 -11.65 -6.15
CA THR A 176 2.92 -12.14 -5.45
C THR A 176 3.86 -11.07 -4.91
N SER A 177 3.80 -9.82 -5.39
CA SER A 177 4.77 -8.81 -4.96
C SER A 177 4.57 -8.38 -3.49
N PRO A 178 5.64 -8.21 -2.71
CA PRO A 178 5.53 -7.83 -1.32
C PRO A 178 5.08 -6.38 -1.16
N ALA A 179 4.48 -6.12 0.01
CA ALA A 179 4.31 -4.78 0.54
C ALA A 179 5.34 -4.51 1.63
N TYR A 180 5.58 -3.25 1.91
CA TYR A 180 6.64 -2.77 2.79
C TYR A 180 6.11 -1.72 3.74
N VAL A 181 6.75 -1.66 4.91
CA VAL A 181 6.54 -0.64 5.93
C VAL A 181 7.89 0.01 6.18
N THR A 182 7.98 1.33 6.01
CA THR A 182 9.18 2.11 6.28
C THR A 182 8.91 3.18 7.32
N HIS A 183 9.71 3.14 8.38
CA HIS A 183 9.73 4.12 9.45
C HIS A 183 10.78 5.19 9.16
N LEU A 184 10.43 6.45 9.31
CA LEU A 184 11.34 7.58 9.11
C LEU A 184 11.80 8.16 10.46
N ASP A 185 13.00 8.76 10.48
CA ASP A 185 13.60 9.33 11.70
C ASP A 185 12.75 10.43 12.36
N ASN A 186 11.88 11.08 11.57
CA ASN A 186 10.95 12.12 12.04
C ASN A 186 9.65 11.55 12.63
N GLY A 187 9.51 10.22 12.75
CA GLY A 187 8.32 9.53 13.25
C GLY A 187 7.25 9.26 12.20
N ALA A 188 7.45 9.71 10.96
CA ALA A 188 6.52 9.41 9.87
C ALA A 188 6.64 7.95 9.41
N LEU A 189 5.56 7.46 8.79
CA LEU A 189 5.44 6.10 8.30
C LEU A 189 5.10 6.10 6.81
N ILE A 190 5.68 5.18 6.05
CA ILE A 190 5.33 4.92 4.65
C ILE A 190 4.92 3.46 4.50
N LEU A 191 3.75 3.22 3.95
CA LEU A 191 3.31 1.91 3.46
C LEU A 191 3.42 1.92 1.95
N TYR A 192 3.98 0.88 1.34
CA TYR A 192 4.13 0.84 -0.11
C TYR A 192 4.23 -0.58 -0.66
N ALA A 193 3.76 -0.77 -1.88
CA ALA A 193 3.86 -1.98 -2.69
C ALA A 193 4.26 -1.60 -4.13
N HIS A 194 4.24 -2.55 -5.05
CA HIS A 194 4.43 -2.24 -6.47
C HIS A 194 3.31 -1.32 -6.99
N PRO A 195 3.55 -0.42 -7.98
CA PRO A 195 2.51 0.44 -8.54
C PRO A 195 1.25 -0.30 -9.02
N ASP A 196 1.41 -1.49 -9.58
CA ASP A 196 0.30 -2.34 -10.03
C ASP A 196 -0.33 -3.17 -8.91
N ARG A 197 0.05 -2.98 -7.64
CA ARG A 197 -0.50 -3.72 -6.49
C ARG A 197 -1.09 -2.76 -5.48
N THR A 198 -2.27 -3.10 -4.97
CA THR A 198 -2.93 -2.32 -3.92
C THR A 198 -2.29 -2.59 -2.54
N LEU A 199 -2.46 -1.67 -1.58
CA LEU A 199 -2.10 -1.87 -0.18
C LEU A 199 -3.05 -2.83 0.55
N TRP A 200 -4.17 -3.21 -0.07
CA TRP A 200 -5.19 -4.02 0.56
C TRP A 200 -4.69 -5.37 1.12
N PRO A 201 -3.87 -6.17 0.42
CA PRO A 201 -3.35 -7.42 0.99
C PRO A 201 -2.54 -7.22 2.28
N LEU A 202 -1.77 -6.14 2.38
CA LEU A 202 -1.03 -5.80 3.61
C LEU A 202 -1.99 -5.53 4.77
N TRP A 203 -3.03 -4.74 4.51
CA TRP A 203 -4.05 -4.42 5.51
C TRP A 203 -4.89 -5.62 5.90
N ALA A 204 -5.30 -6.45 4.92
CA ALA A 204 -6.04 -7.68 5.17
C ALA A 204 -5.27 -8.61 6.10
N ASP A 205 -3.99 -8.87 5.82
CA ASP A 205 -3.13 -9.70 6.68
C ASP A 205 -2.93 -9.09 8.08
N ALA A 206 -2.80 -7.76 8.19
CA ALA A 206 -2.71 -7.10 9.49
C ALA A 206 -4.01 -7.22 10.30
N LEU A 207 -5.18 -7.03 9.68
CA LEU A 207 -6.47 -7.19 10.34
C LEU A 207 -6.72 -8.65 10.78
N ASP A 208 -6.25 -9.62 10.00
CA ASP A 208 -6.28 -11.04 10.36
C ASP A 208 -5.38 -11.34 11.57
N LEU A 209 -4.18 -10.77 11.62
CA LEU A 209 -3.25 -10.90 12.76
C LEU A 209 -3.81 -10.28 14.05
N LEU A 210 -4.59 -9.21 13.93
CA LEU A 210 -5.30 -8.57 15.05
C LEU A 210 -6.56 -9.33 15.47
N GLY A 211 -7.01 -10.34 14.70
CA GLY A 211 -8.26 -11.06 14.95
C GLY A 211 -9.52 -10.22 14.67
N ILE A 212 -9.38 -9.10 13.96
CA ILE A 212 -10.48 -8.20 13.57
C ILE A 212 -11.17 -8.75 12.32
N ARG A 213 -10.39 -9.34 11.42
CA ARG A 213 -10.90 -9.96 10.21
C ARG A 213 -10.93 -11.49 10.36
N PRO A 214 -12.07 -12.15 10.02
CA PRO A 214 -12.13 -13.59 10.04
C PRO A 214 -11.26 -14.14 8.91
N LYS A 215 -10.37 -15.09 9.23
CA LYS A 215 -9.62 -15.82 8.20
C LYS A 215 -10.61 -16.44 7.23
N ALA A 216 -10.41 -16.21 5.93
CA ALA A 216 -11.10 -16.99 4.91
C ALA A 216 -10.81 -18.48 5.19
N ALA A 217 -11.88 -19.26 5.36
CA ALA A 217 -11.81 -20.69 5.62
C ALA A 217 -11.40 -21.47 4.37
#